data_AF-A0A1V5CQF9-F1
#
_entry.id   AF-A0A1V5CQF9-F1
#
_cell.length_a   1.000
_cell.length_b   1.000
_cell.length_c   1.000
_cell.angle_alpha   90.00
_cell.angle_beta   90.00
_cell.angle_gamma   90.00
#
_symmetry.space_group_name_H-M   'P 1'
#
loop_
_entity.id
_entity.type
_entity.pdbx_description
1 polymer ?
#
loop_
_entity_poly.entity_id
_entity_poly.type
_entity_poly.pdbx_seq_one_letter_code
_entity_poly.pdbx_strand_id
1 'polypeptide(L)'
;MNKQFYTVFGYLTSAFACMEGDLRFLVAGIAFGNDSITTSAFMDSSQLIDNLRILRKLSRQYWGAESQFAEVIDSIEQIRSTRNLFIHGLWTPGKFGETNGVASVQDLKTSFESSSTMREWRHGQTMDFSLDDFRILLADVNEAIDKIAKLREWLEKHEGIEFGYIGFTSKLKPVSIRIDSGDKFEKSLPAEIEEET
;
A
#
# COMPACT_ATOMS: atom_id res chain seq x y z
N MET A 1 -1.65 23.99 -12.66
CA MET A 1 -1.87 22.63 -12.10
C MET A 1 -0.61 21.81 -12.32
N ASN A 2 0.02 21.28 -11.27
CA ASN A 2 1.31 20.59 -11.37
C ASN A 2 1.12 19.14 -11.87
N LYS A 3 1.20 18.93 -13.19
CA LYS A 3 0.94 17.63 -13.83
C LYS A 3 1.85 16.52 -13.31
N GLN A 4 3.11 16.83 -13.04
CA GLN A 4 4.09 15.86 -12.55
C GLN A 4 3.73 15.37 -11.14
N PHE A 5 3.36 16.27 -10.24
CA PHE A 5 2.88 15.91 -8.90
C PHE A 5 1.71 14.93 -8.97
N TYR A 6 0.62 15.29 -9.68
CA TYR A 6 -0.58 14.44 -9.72
C TYR A 6 -0.34 13.09 -10.41
N THR A 7 0.60 13.03 -11.36
CA THR A 7 0.99 11.78 -12.01
C THR A 7 1.67 10.83 -11.02
N VAL A 8 2.70 11.34 -10.33
CA VAL A 8 3.45 10.58 -9.32
C VAL A 8 2.55 10.20 -8.14
N PHE A 9 1.69 11.11 -7.72
CA PHE A 9 0.68 10.89 -6.70
C PHE A 9 -0.28 9.76 -7.07
N GLY A 10 -0.81 9.77 -8.31
CA GLY A 10 -1.71 8.74 -8.80
C GLY A 10 -1.06 7.36 -8.87
N TYR A 11 0.21 7.28 -9.27
CA TYR A 11 0.95 6.02 -9.26
C TYR A 11 1.11 5.45 -7.86
N LEU A 12 1.55 6.27 -6.91
CA LEU A 12 1.74 5.80 -5.54
C LEU A 12 0.39 5.44 -4.87
N THR A 13 -0.68 6.20 -5.13
CA THR A 13 -2.03 5.86 -4.68
C THR A 13 -2.47 4.48 -5.20
N SER A 14 -2.21 4.22 -6.48
CA SER A 14 -2.53 2.94 -7.11
C SER A 14 -1.72 1.80 -6.50
N ALA A 15 -0.44 2.02 -6.22
CA ALA A 15 0.44 1.04 -5.57
C ALA A 15 -0.04 0.71 -4.14
N PHE A 16 -0.43 1.72 -3.34
CA PHE A 16 -1.03 1.48 -2.03
C PHE A 16 -2.32 0.66 -2.13
N ALA A 17 -3.20 0.99 -3.08
CA ALA A 17 -4.43 0.23 -3.30
C ALA A 17 -4.15 -1.23 -3.67
N CYS A 18 -3.14 -1.49 -4.50
CA CYS A 18 -2.69 -2.83 -4.88
C CYS A 18 -2.18 -3.61 -3.66
N MET A 19 -1.24 -3.03 -2.90
CA MET A 19 -0.70 -3.63 -1.67
C MET A 19 -1.80 -3.99 -0.67
N GLU A 20 -2.76 -3.09 -0.46
CA GLU A 20 -3.86 -3.33 0.46
C GLU A 20 -4.86 -4.36 -0.06
N GLY A 21 -5.08 -4.40 -1.38
CA GLY A 21 -5.88 -5.44 -2.03
C GLY A 21 -5.24 -6.82 -1.85
N ASP A 22 -3.94 -6.93 -2.12
CA ASP A 22 -3.18 -8.16 -2.02
C ASP A 22 -3.10 -8.66 -0.57
N LEU A 23 -2.85 -7.77 0.40
CA LEU A 23 -2.88 -8.12 1.82
C LEU A 23 -4.26 -8.63 2.24
N ARG A 24 -5.30 -7.94 1.80
CA ARG A 24 -6.69 -8.31 2.11
C ARG A 24 -7.02 -9.68 1.54
N PHE A 25 -6.66 -9.91 0.29
CA PHE A 25 -6.86 -11.17 -0.38
C PHE A 25 -6.08 -12.31 0.29
N LEU A 26 -4.84 -12.06 0.70
CA LEU A 26 -4.04 -13.02 1.48
C LEU A 26 -4.75 -13.41 2.79
N VAL A 27 -5.20 -12.41 3.58
CA VAL A 27 -5.90 -12.66 4.84
C VAL A 27 -7.19 -13.45 4.61
N ALA A 28 -7.97 -13.10 3.60
CA ALA A 28 -9.20 -13.78 3.27
C ALA A 28 -8.97 -15.24 2.85
N GLY A 29 -8.00 -15.48 1.95
CA GLY A 29 -7.70 -16.83 1.48
C GLY A 29 -7.24 -17.76 2.61
N ILE A 30 -6.46 -17.25 3.56
CA ILE A 30 -6.05 -18.03 4.74
C ILE A 30 -7.24 -18.28 5.68
N ALA A 31 -8.08 -17.27 5.94
CA ALA A 31 -9.13 -17.35 6.96
C ALA A 31 -10.41 -18.07 6.49
N PHE A 32 -10.77 -17.94 5.21
CA PHE A 32 -12.06 -18.37 4.68
C PHE A 32 -11.95 -19.25 3.43
N GLY A 33 -10.74 -19.44 2.88
CA GLY A 33 -10.55 -20.17 1.63
C GLY A 33 -11.37 -19.56 0.49
N ASN A 34 -12.24 -20.37 -0.12
CA ASN A 34 -13.05 -20.00 -1.28
C ASN A 34 -14.47 -19.49 -0.92
N ASP A 35 -14.79 -19.24 0.35
CA ASP A 35 -16.08 -18.66 0.73
C ASP A 35 -16.12 -17.14 0.44
N SER A 36 -16.61 -16.80 -0.74
CA SER A 36 -16.67 -15.43 -1.25
C SER A 36 -17.65 -14.53 -0.49
N ILE A 37 -18.74 -15.08 0.06
CA ILE A 37 -19.75 -14.31 0.79
C ILE A 37 -19.20 -13.89 2.14
N THR A 38 -18.63 -14.85 2.88
CA THR A 38 -18.00 -14.57 4.19
C THR A 38 -16.79 -13.66 4.02
N THR A 39 -16.00 -13.87 2.96
CA THR A 39 -14.89 -12.98 2.60
C THR A 39 -15.37 -11.55 2.36
N SER A 40 -16.37 -11.34 1.50
CA SER A 40 -16.86 -9.97 1.21
C SER A 40 -17.34 -9.26 2.47
N ALA A 41 -18.15 -9.95 3.28
CA ALA A 41 -18.70 -9.38 4.52
C ALA A 41 -17.62 -9.02 5.55
N PHE A 42 -16.55 -9.83 5.64
CA PHE A 42 -15.45 -9.58 6.56
C PHE A 42 -14.54 -8.43 6.09
N MET A 43 -14.43 -8.21 4.79
CA MET A 43 -13.46 -7.30 4.20
C MET A 43 -13.98 -5.90 3.91
N ASP A 44 -15.31 -5.70 3.83
CA ASP A 44 -15.95 -4.40 3.53
C ASP A 44 -15.60 -3.28 4.52
N SER A 45 -15.13 -3.60 5.74
CA SER A 45 -14.75 -2.62 6.76
C SER A 45 -13.34 -2.80 7.31
N SER A 46 -12.49 -3.64 6.70
CA SER A 46 -11.19 -3.96 7.29
C SER A 46 -10.15 -2.85 7.02
N GLN A 47 -9.67 -2.22 8.08
CA GLN A 47 -8.56 -1.26 7.98
C GLN A 47 -7.24 -2.01 7.82
N LEU A 48 -6.23 -1.34 7.24
CA LEU A 48 -4.88 -1.88 7.09
C LEU A 48 -4.32 -2.45 8.40
N ILE A 49 -4.47 -1.72 9.51
CA ILE A 49 -4.03 -2.19 10.83
C ILE A 49 -4.78 -3.45 11.32
N ASP A 50 -6.07 -3.57 11.00
CA ASP A 50 -6.84 -4.75 11.36
C ASP A 50 -6.37 -5.97 10.58
N ASN A 51 -6.11 -5.81 9.28
CA ASN A 51 -5.56 -6.86 8.43
C ASN A 51 -4.19 -7.33 8.94
N LEU A 52 -3.29 -6.42 9.32
CA LEU A 52 -2.00 -6.79 9.94
C LEU A 52 -2.17 -7.54 11.27
N ARG A 53 -3.14 -7.12 12.09
CA ARG A 53 -3.44 -7.80 13.36
C ARG A 53 -3.98 -9.20 13.14
N ILE A 54 -4.84 -9.39 12.14
CA ILE A 54 -5.38 -10.70 11.77
C ILE A 54 -4.24 -11.58 11.22
N LEU A 55 -3.42 -11.04 10.32
CA LEU A 55 -2.27 -11.74 9.75
C LEU A 55 -1.31 -12.25 10.84
N ARG A 56 -1.03 -11.43 11.86
CA ARG A 56 -0.23 -11.82 13.04
C ARG A 56 -0.87 -12.91 13.89
N LYS A 57 -2.20 -13.03 13.91
CA LYS A 57 -2.89 -14.13 14.60
C LYS A 57 -2.82 -15.41 13.78
N LEU A 58 -3.01 -15.30 12.46
CA LEU A 58 -2.94 -16.42 11.53
C LEU A 58 -1.54 -17.02 11.48
N SER A 59 -0.48 -16.19 11.53
CA SER A 59 0.91 -16.67 11.50
C SER A 59 1.23 -17.71 12.58
N ARG A 60 0.53 -17.68 13.72
CA ARG A 60 0.69 -18.65 14.81
C ARG A 60 0.26 -20.07 14.46
N GLN A 61 -0.52 -20.23 13.39
CA GLN A 61 -0.97 -21.52 12.87
C GLN A 61 0.01 -22.11 11.86
N TYR A 62 0.95 -21.31 11.34
CA TYR A 62 1.86 -21.68 10.26
C TYR A 62 3.31 -21.49 10.69
N TRP A 63 3.79 -22.32 11.63
CA TRP A 63 5.15 -22.20 12.17
C TRP A 63 6.25 -22.28 11.11
N GLY A 64 6.03 -23.01 10.02
CA GLY A 64 6.97 -23.11 8.89
C GLY A 64 7.14 -21.82 8.07
N ALA A 65 6.26 -20.83 8.27
CA ALA A 65 6.28 -19.55 7.56
C ALA A 65 6.38 -18.34 8.48
N GLU A 66 6.69 -18.52 9.77
CA GLU A 66 6.67 -17.41 10.74
C GLU A 66 7.55 -16.23 10.30
N SER A 67 8.73 -16.49 9.73
CA SER A 67 9.60 -15.46 9.15
C SER A 67 8.94 -14.70 7.99
N GLN A 68 8.29 -15.41 7.07
CA GLN A 68 7.66 -14.81 5.89
C GLN A 68 6.45 -13.94 6.31
N PHE A 69 5.68 -14.39 7.31
CA PHE A 69 4.63 -13.58 7.92
C PHE A 69 5.21 -12.31 8.57
N ALA A 70 6.30 -12.45 9.34
CA ALA A 70 6.95 -11.31 9.99
C ALA A 70 7.48 -10.29 8.97
N GLU A 71 8.12 -10.74 7.90
CA GLU A 71 8.62 -9.89 6.81
C GLU A 71 7.51 -9.05 6.17
N VAL A 72 6.36 -9.67 5.86
CA VAL A 72 5.19 -8.95 5.33
C VAL A 72 4.68 -7.91 6.32
N ILE A 73 4.49 -8.32 7.58
CA ILE A 73 3.96 -7.44 8.62
C ILE A 73 4.87 -6.24 8.85
N ASP A 74 6.17 -6.47 8.99
CA ASP A 74 7.14 -5.43 9.29
C ASP A 74 7.30 -4.46 8.11
N SER A 75 7.33 -4.96 6.88
CA SER A 75 7.41 -4.14 5.66
C SER A 75 6.24 -3.16 5.57
N ILE A 76 5.02 -3.61 5.87
CA ILE A 76 3.82 -2.77 5.80
C ILE A 76 3.73 -1.83 7.00
N GLU A 77 4.11 -2.29 8.20
CA GLU A 77 4.11 -1.46 9.40
C GLU A 77 5.04 -0.25 9.27
N GLN A 78 6.20 -0.43 8.64
CA GLN A 78 7.17 0.65 8.36
C GLN A 78 6.59 1.79 7.51
N ILE A 79 5.75 1.47 6.53
CA ILE A 79 5.15 2.46 5.62
C ILE A 79 3.76 2.93 6.05
N ARG A 80 3.15 2.30 7.06
CA ARG A 80 1.74 2.50 7.45
C ARG A 80 1.43 3.94 7.86
N SER A 81 2.31 4.58 8.65
CA SER A 81 2.11 5.97 9.09
C SER A 81 2.15 6.93 7.90
N THR A 82 3.16 6.78 7.04
CA THR A 82 3.33 7.56 5.81
C THR A 82 2.16 7.37 4.85
N ARG A 83 1.72 6.12 4.62
CA ARG A 83 0.50 5.80 3.84
C ARG A 83 -0.72 6.51 4.40
N ASN A 84 -0.93 6.48 5.72
CA ASN A 84 -2.09 7.13 6.34
C ASN A 84 -2.08 8.64 6.13
N LEU A 85 -0.92 9.27 6.31
CA LEU A 85 -0.75 10.69 6.01
C LEU A 85 -0.98 10.97 4.52
N PHE A 86 -0.48 10.09 3.65
CA PHE A 86 -0.59 10.23 2.21
C PHE A 86 -2.04 10.23 1.73
N ILE A 87 -2.85 9.29 2.21
CA ILE A 87 -4.24 9.10 1.78
C ILE A 87 -5.21 10.08 2.44
N HIS A 88 -4.95 10.47 3.70
CA HIS A 88 -5.88 11.31 4.48
C HIS A 88 -5.43 12.76 4.64
N GLY A 89 -4.19 13.08 4.27
CA GLY A 89 -3.64 14.42 4.39
C GLY A 89 -4.10 15.37 3.29
N LEU A 90 -4.04 16.67 3.59
CA LEU A 90 -4.30 17.73 2.62
C LEU A 90 -3.00 18.09 1.90
N TRP A 91 -2.97 17.86 0.59
CA TRP A 91 -1.78 18.06 -0.24
C TRP A 91 -1.72 19.44 -0.90
N THR A 92 -0.55 20.07 -0.80
CA THR A 92 -0.19 21.29 -1.51
C THR A 92 1.00 21.00 -2.44
N PRO A 93 0.81 20.95 -3.77
CA PRO A 93 1.87 20.56 -4.71
C PRO A 93 3.09 21.48 -4.74
N GLY A 94 2.98 22.72 -4.25
CA GLY A 94 4.09 23.67 -4.17
C GLY A 94 4.86 23.82 -5.49
N LYS A 95 6.19 23.70 -5.40
CA LYS A 95 7.14 23.73 -6.52
C LYS A 95 7.61 22.33 -6.92
N PHE A 96 6.83 21.29 -6.63
CA PHE A 96 7.21 19.90 -6.89
C PHE A 96 7.66 19.68 -8.35
N GLY A 97 8.79 19.00 -8.55
CA GLY A 97 9.37 18.78 -9.88
C GLY A 97 10.43 19.81 -10.30
N GLU A 98 10.54 20.95 -9.61
CA GLU A 98 11.68 21.87 -9.74
C GLU A 98 12.89 21.39 -8.91
N THR A 99 14.08 21.95 -9.15
CA THR A 99 15.27 21.69 -8.32
C THR A 99 14.97 22.06 -6.86
N ASN A 100 15.13 21.11 -5.94
CA ASN A 100 14.76 21.22 -4.52
C ASN A 100 13.27 21.52 -4.28
N GLY A 101 12.41 21.28 -5.28
CA GLY A 101 10.98 21.44 -5.18
C GLY A 101 10.32 20.32 -4.37
N VAL A 102 9.45 20.69 -3.43
CA VAL A 102 8.70 19.75 -2.59
C VAL A 102 7.20 19.98 -2.71
N ALA A 103 6.45 18.92 -2.43
CA ALA A 103 5.03 18.96 -2.14
C ALA A 103 4.83 18.80 -0.64
N SER A 104 3.95 19.60 -0.05
CA SER A 104 3.66 19.54 1.39
C SER A 104 2.35 18.79 1.62
N VAL A 105 2.29 17.99 2.67
CA VAL A 105 1.07 17.33 3.16
C VAL A 105 0.82 17.72 4.61
N GLN A 106 -0.41 18.08 4.91
CA GLN A 106 -0.84 18.40 6.28
C GLN A 106 -1.74 17.29 6.82
N ASP A 107 -1.41 16.76 7.99
CA ASP A 107 -2.32 15.91 8.74
C ASP A 107 -3.49 16.75 9.29
N LEU A 108 -4.72 16.35 8.96
CA LEU A 108 -5.93 17.03 9.41
C LEU A 108 -6.38 16.57 10.80
N LYS A 109 -5.67 15.62 11.43
CA LYS A 109 -5.98 15.20 12.80
C LYS A 109 -5.72 16.35 13.77
N THR A 110 -6.76 16.68 14.54
CA THR A 110 -6.64 17.55 15.71
C THR A 110 -6.60 16.70 16.96
N SER A 111 -5.59 16.87 17.80
CA SER A 111 -5.51 16.24 19.12
C SER A 111 -5.73 17.28 20.22
N PHE A 112 -6.42 16.87 21.28
CA PHE A 112 -6.53 17.66 22.50
C PHE A 112 -5.50 17.18 23.49
N GLU A 113 -4.58 18.05 23.89
CA GLU A 113 -3.63 17.80 24.96
C GLU A 113 -4.05 18.57 26.22
N SER A 114 -4.17 17.85 27.34
CA SER A 114 -4.44 18.43 28.65
C SER A 114 -3.36 17.99 29.64
N SER A 115 -2.60 18.96 30.15
CA SER A 115 -1.70 18.79 31.28
C SER A 115 -2.28 19.45 32.54
N SER A 116 -1.57 19.37 33.67
CA SER A 116 -1.97 20.02 34.93
C SER A 116 -2.00 21.55 34.85
N THR A 117 -1.39 22.15 33.82
CA THR A 117 -1.24 23.60 33.67
C THR A 117 -1.77 24.14 32.33
N MET A 118 -2.06 23.30 31.35
CA MET A 118 -2.45 23.76 30.02
C MET A 118 -3.43 22.81 29.33
N ARG A 119 -4.35 23.40 28.56
CA ARG A 119 -5.28 22.70 27.67
C ARG A 119 -5.15 23.32 26.30
N GLU A 120 -4.69 22.56 25.32
CA GLU A 120 -4.51 23.06 23.96
C GLU A 120 -4.99 22.05 22.91
N TRP A 121 -5.48 22.59 21.80
CA TRP A 121 -5.74 21.82 20.59
C TRP A 121 -4.49 21.90 19.72
N ARG A 122 -3.87 20.75 19.47
CA ARG A 122 -2.75 20.63 18.52
C ARG A 122 -3.28 20.21 17.16
N HIS A 123 -2.82 20.92 16.14
CA HIS A 123 -3.11 20.59 14.75
C HIS A 123 -2.05 19.58 14.26
N GLY A 124 -2.44 18.75 13.30
CA GLY A 124 -1.59 17.70 12.77
C GLY A 124 -0.30 18.23 12.12
N GLN A 125 0.67 17.33 11.98
CA GLN A 125 1.99 17.66 11.45
C GLN A 125 1.93 17.97 9.96
N THR A 126 2.79 18.89 9.52
CA THR A 126 3.09 19.11 8.10
C THR A 126 4.38 18.37 7.75
N MET A 127 4.36 17.64 6.63
CA MET A 127 5.54 16.97 6.08
C MET A 127 5.74 17.38 4.62
N ASP A 128 6.99 17.50 4.21
CA ASP A 128 7.38 17.80 2.84
C ASP A 128 7.91 16.54 2.15
N PHE A 129 7.52 16.36 0.89
CA PHE A 129 7.93 15.25 0.03
C PHE A 129 8.57 15.80 -1.23
N SER A 130 9.83 15.48 -1.42
CA SER A 130 10.54 15.62 -2.69
C SER A 130 10.15 14.50 -3.65
N LEU A 131 10.58 14.62 -4.90
CA LEU A 131 10.38 13.55 -5.88
C LEU A 131 11.06 12.24 -5.47
N ASP A 132 12.22 12.32 -4.82
CA ASP A 132 12.94 11.13 -4.37
C ASP A 132 12.25 10.44 -3.20
N ASP A 133 11.60 11.20 -2.31
CA ASP A 133 10.77 10.62 -1.25
C ASP A 133 9.60 9.80 -1.81
N PHE A 134 8.96 10.29 -2.88
CA PHE A 134 7.92 9.51 -3.60
C PHE A 134 8.48 8.23 -4.23
N ARG A 135 9.71 8.28 -4.76
CA ARG A 135 10.36 7.09 -5.37
C ARG A 135 10.73 6.05 -4.32
N ILE A 136 11.28 6.48 -3.20
CA ILE A 136 11.62 5.61 -2.06
C ILE A 136 10.35 4.95 -1.55
N LEU A 137 9.32 5.75 -1.27
CA LEU A 137 8.05 5.23 -0.77
C LEU A 137 7.38 4.26 -1.76
N LEU A 138 7.45 4.53 -3.06
CA LEU A 138 6.96 3.58 -4.07
C LEU A 138 7.76 2.27 -4.08
N ALA A 139 9.09 2.34 -3.90
CA ALA A 139 9.92 1.15 -3.81
C ALA A 139 9.54 0.31 -2.58
N ASP A 140 9.35 0.95 -1.42
CA ASP A 140 8.95 0.27 -0.18
C ASP A 140 7.57 -0.41 -0.31
N VAL A 141 6.62 0.24 -0.98
CA VAL A 141 5.30 -0.34 -1.28
C VAL A 141 5.42 -1.55 -2.20
N ASN A 142 6.22 -1.45 -3.27
CA ASN A 142 6.44 -2.56 -4.20
C ASN A 142 7.16 -3.74 -3.51
N GLU A 143 8.08 -3.47 -2.59
CA GLU A 143 8.72 -4.49 -1.77
C GLU A 143 7.70 -5.21 -0.88
N ALA A 144 6.77 -4.47 -0.26
CA ALA A 144 5.69 -5.06 0.52
C ALA A 144 4.78 -5.96 -0.35
N ILE A 145 4.43 -5.53 -1.56
CA ILE A 145 3.65 -6.33 -2.53
C ILE A 145 4.39 -7.64 -2.87
N ASP A 146 5.69 -7.57 -3.16
CA ASP A 146 6.50 -8.74 -3.48
C ASP A 146 6.58 -9.73 -2.31
N LYS A 147 6.73 -9.23 -1.07
CA LYS A 147 6.69 -10.08 0.13
C LYS A 147 5.33 -10.76 0.32
N ILE A 148 4.22 -10.06 0.07
CA ILE A 148 2.86 -10.64 0.13
C ILE A 148 2.75 -11.78 -0.90
N ALA A 149 3.21 -11.55 -2.14
CA ALA A 149 3.20 -12.56 -3.19
C ALA A 149 4.03 -13.80 -2.83
N LYS A 150 5.24 -13.62 -2.32
CA LYS A 150 6.11 -14.73 -1.87
C LYS A 150 5.50 -15.54 -0.73
N LEU A 151 4.86 -14.88 0.24
CA LEU A 151 4.16 -15.57 1.32
C LEU A 151 3.00 -16.41 0.78
N ARG A 152 2.20 -15.84 -0.13
CA ARG A 152 1.11 -16.56 -0.80
C ARG A 152 1.64 -17.81 -1.52
N GLU A 153 2.64 -17.67 -2.38
CA GLU A 153 3.23 -18.80 -3.12
C GLU A 153 3.76 -19.89 -2.18
N TRP A 154 4.36 -19.48 -1.06
CA TRP A 154 4.81 -20.42 -0.04
C TRP A 154 3.63 -21.21 0.56
N LEU A 155 2.53 -20.53 0.90
CA LEU A 155 1.33 -21.15 1.47
C LEU A 155 0.64 -22.09 0.48
N GLU A 156 0.54 -21.69 -0.79
CA GLU A 156 0.00 -22.56 -1.86
C GLU A 156 0.83 -23.85 -1.98
N LYS A 157 2.16 -23.71 -1.99
CA LYS A 157 3.07 -24.83 -2.21
C LYS A 157 3.19 -25.79 -1.02
N HIS A 158 3.18 -25.27 0.21
CA HIS A 158 3.52 -26.06 1.40
C HIS A 158 2.31 -26.39 2.28
N GLU A 159 1.27 -25.53 2.28
CA GLU A 159 0.08 -25.71 3.12
C GLU A 159 -1.15 -26.13 2.29
N GLY A 160 -1.03 -26.15 0.96
CA GLY A 160 -2.12 -26.52 0.06
C GLY A 160 -3.30 -25.54 0.08
N ILE A 161 -3.07 -24.29 0.52
CA ILE A 161 -4.11 -23.25 0.51
C ILE A 161 -4.32 -22.81 -0.92
N GLU A 162 -5.54 -22.95 -1.44
CA GLU A 162 -5.91 -22.44 -2.76
C GLU A 162 -6.40 -21.00 -2.64
N PHE A 163 -5.67 -20.08 -3.25
CA PHE A 163 -6.13 -18.71 -3.41
C PHE A 163 -6.84 -18.57 -4.76
N GLY A 164 -8.10 -18.11 -4.75
CA GLY A 164 -8.88 -17.87 -5.96
C GLY A 164 -8.20 -16.92 -6.97
N TYR A 165 -8.58 -16.98 -8.23
CA TYR A 165 -7.95 -16.17 -9.29
C TYR A 165 -8.32 -14.68 -9.27
N ILE A 166 -9.35 -14.29 -8.50
CA ILE A 166 -9.94 -12.95 -8.56
C ILE A 166 -9.37 -12.09 -7.44
N GLY A 167 -8.63 -11.03 -7.80
CA GLY A 167 -8.32 -9.92 -6.89
C GLY A 167 -6.85 -9.74 -6.51
N PHE A 168 -5.92 -10.62 -6.94
CA PHE A 168 -4.50 -10.46 -6.66
C PHE A 168 -3.80 -9.65 -7.76
N THR A 169 -3.27 -8.50 -7.39
CA THR A 169 -2.69 -7.50 -8.29
C THR A 169 -1.20 -7.72 -8.59
N SER A 170 -0.50 -8.61 -7.89
CA SER A 170 0.93 -8.88 -8.13
C SER A 170 1.27 -9.37 -9.56
N LYS A 171 0.27 -9.77 -10.36
CA LYS A 171 0.44 -10.04 -11.80
C LYS A 171 0.53 -8.77 -12.65
N LEU A 172 0.17 -7.61 -12.12
CA LEU A 172 0.40 -6.31 -12.74
C LEU A 172 1.87 -5.92 -12.51
N LYS A 173 2.61 -5.67 -13.60
CA LYS A 173 4.02 -5.29 -13.51
C LYS A 173 4.19 -4.10 -12.57
N PRO A 174 5.21 -4.10 -11.69
CA PRO A 174 5.48 -2.97 -10.81
C PRO A 174 5.59 -1.70 -11.63
N VAL A 175 4.81 -0.70 -11.25
CA VAL A 175 4.74 0.55 -12.00
C VAL A 175 5.98 1.36 -11.68
N SER A 176 6.87 1.53 -12.66
CA SER A 176 8.04 2.39 -12.50
C SER A 176 7.66 3.85 -12.80
N ILE A 177 7.95 4.77 -11.88
CA ILE A 177 7.90 6.21 -12.18
C ILE A 177 9.09 6.53 -13.09
N ARG A 178 8.85 6.56 -14.41
CA ARG A 178 9.74 7.22 -15.37
C ARG A 178 9.25 8.65 -15.54
N ILE A 179 10.09 9.61 -15.17
CA ILE A 179 9.85 11.02 -15.45
C ILE A 179 10.83 11.37 -16.55
N ASP A 180 10.33 11.32 -17.79
CA ASP A 180 11.08 11.86 -18.91
C ASP A 180 11.26 13.36 -18.69
N SER A 181 12.50 13.82 -18.75
CA SER A 181 12.89 15.22 -18.74
C SER A 181 12.45 15.98 -20.01
N GLY A 182 11.55 15.40 -20.81
CA GLY A 182 11.00 16.02 -22.02
C GLY A 182 9.75 15.30 -22.54
N ASP A 183 8.59 15.94 -22.39
CA ASP A 183 7.38 15.96 -23.23
C ASP A 183 6.86 14.75 -24.03
N LYS A 184 7.34 13.52 -23.85
CA LYS A 184 6.77 12.35 -24.55
C LYS A 184 6.49 11.19 -23.61
N PHE A 185 5.21 11.01 -23.31
CA PHE A 185 4.68 9.86 -22.59
C PHE A 185 4.46 8.69 -23.55
N GLU A 186 5.24 7.62 -23.42
CA GLU A 186 4.83 6.31 -23.94
C GLU A 186 3.97 5.58 -22.91
N LYS A 187 2.67 5.44 -23.21
CA LYS A 187 1.82 4.47 -22.53
C LYS A 187 2.30 3.07 -22.92
N SER A 188 2.91 2.33 -22.00
CA SER A 188 2.91 0.87 -22.11
C SER A 188 1.59 0.37 -21.55
N LEU A 189 0.61 0.17 -22.43
CA LEU A 189 -0.58 -0.63 -22.10
C LEU A 189 -0.14 -2.09 -21.92
N PRO A 190 -0.78 -2.84 -21.00
CA PRO A 190 -0.57 -4.28 -20.93
C PRO A 190 -1.00 -4.92 -22.26
N ALA A 191 -0.15 -5.81 -22.77
CA ALA A 191 -0.45 -6.59 -23.96
C ALA A 191 -1.77 -7.33 -23.77
N GLU A 192 -2.64 -7.22 -24.77
CA GLU A 192 -3.90 -7.94 -24.87
C GLU A 192 -3.64 -9.44 -24.65
N ILE A 193 -4.46 -10.04 -23.79
CA ILE A 193 -4.50 -11.49 -23.62
C ILE A 193 -5.11 -12.03 -24.91
N GLU A 194 -4.30 -12.68 -25.74
CA GLU A 194 -4.80 -13.47 -26.86
C GLU A 194 -5.64 -14.63 -26.30
N GLU A 195 -6.95 -14.60 -26.56
CA GLU A 195 -7.83 -15.74 -26.37
C GLU A 195 -7.47 -16.81 -27.43
N GLU A 196 -6.85 -17.91 -27.00
CA GLU A 196 -6.77 -19.12 -27.83
C GLU A 196 -8.17 -19.72 -27.98
N THR A 197 -8.56 -19.90 -29.24
CA THR A 197 -9.78 -20.61 -29.70
C THR A 197 -9.47 -22.08 -29.99
#